data_AF-A0A3D1WQI4-F1
#
_entry.id   AF-A0A3D1WQI4-F1
#
_cell.length_a   1.000
_cell.length_b   1.000
_cell.length_c   1.000
_cell.angle_alpha   90.00
_cell.angle_beta   90.00
_cell.angle_gamma   90.00
#
_symmetry.space_group_name_H-M   'P 1'
#
loop_
_entity.id
_entity.type
_entity.pdbx_description
1 polymer ?
#
loop_
_entity_poly.entity_id
_entity_poly.type
_entity_poly.pdbx_seq_one_letter_code
_entity_poly.pdbx_strand_id
1 'polypeptide(L)' 'MSVYQSAPTLEQAAITAKDFNFWYGDFHALTGLDLNIAKNAITSFIG' A
#
# COMPACT_ATOMS: atom_id res chain seq x y z
N MET A 1 -10.85 10.35 -0.62
CA MET A 1 -9.89 9.26 -0.41
C MET A 1 -10.65 8.09 0.18
N SER A 2 -10.92 7.05 -0.61
CA SER A 2 -11.67 5.87 -0.16
C SER A 2 -10.71 5.01 0.64
N VAL A 3 -10.78 5.07 1.97
CA VAL A 3 -10.05 4.12 2.83
C VAL A 3 -10.81 2.81 2.77
N TYR A 4 -10.14 1.72 2.40
CA TYR A 4 -10.72 0.39 2.55
C TYR A 4 -11.04 0.20 4.03
N GLN A 5 -12.30 -0.12 4.34
CA GLN A 5 -12.81 -0.15 5.72
C GLN A 5 -12.02 -1.09 6.66
N SER A 6 -11.28 -2.04 6.09
CA SER A 6 -10.47 -3.02 6.81
C SER A 6 -8.96 -2.79 6.71
N ALA A 7 -8.52 -1.63 6.19
CA ALA A 7 -7.10 -1.34 6.06
C ALA A 7 -6.44 -1.23 7.45
N PRO A 8 -5.27 -1.84 7.67
CA PRO A 8 -4.55 -1.74 8.93
C PRO A 8 -4.21 -0.29 9.26
N THR A 9 -4.37 0.07 10.54
CA THR A 9 -3.83 1.32 11.07
C THR A 9 -2.29 1.28 11.08
N LEU A 10 -1.65 2.44 11.26
CA LEU A 10 -0.19 2.51 11.34
C LEU A 10 0.37 1.70 12.51
N GLU A 11 -0.32 1.66 13.66
CA GLU A 11 0.14 0.87 14.82
C GLU A 11 0.03 -0.64 14.59
N GLN A 12 -0.87 -1.07 13.71
CA GLN A 12 -1.07 -2.48 13.34
C GLN A 12 -0.15 -2.93 12.19
N ALA A 13 0.48 -1.98 11.50
CA ALA A 13 1.29 -2.24 10.32
C ALA A 13 2.67 -2.77 10.69
N ALA A 14 3.11 -3.82 9.99
CA ALA A 14 4.50 -4.26 9.96
C ALA A 14 5.28 -3.63 8.79
N ILE A 15 4.59 -3.35 7.69
CA ILE A 15 5.17 -2.71 6.50
C ILE A 15 4.28 -1.51 6.17
N THR A 16 4.90 -0.37 5.93
CA THR A 16 4.23 0.87 5.53
C THR A 16 4.86 1.42 4.27
N ALA A 17 4.03 1.92 3.36
CA ALA A 17 4.42 2.69 2.19
C ALA A 17 3.56 3.95 2.15
N LYS A 18 4.20 5.09 1.93
CA LYS A 18 3.56 6.40 1.89
C LYS A 18 4.06 7.15 0.67
N ASP A 19 3.13 7.70 -0.11
CA ASP A 19 3.42 8.42 -1.35
C ASP A 19 4.36 7.63 -2.28
N PHE A 20 4.17 6.31 -2.35
CA PHE A 20 5.03 5.42 -3.11
C PHE A 20 4.74 5.55 -4.61
N ASN A 21 5.78 5.82 -5.37
CA ASN A 21 5.71 5.92 -6.82
C ASN A 21 6.73 4.98 -7.46
N PHE A 22 6.37 4.35 -8.58
CA PHE A 22 7.18 3.34 -9.26
C PHE A 22 7.11 3.48 -10.78
N TRP A 23 8.26 3.34 -11.46
CA TRP A 23 8.39 3.54 -12.90
C TRP A 23 9.14 2.39 -13.60
N TYR A 24 8.76 2.14 -14.85
CA TYR A 24 9.57 1.42 -15.83
C TYR A 24 10.10 2.39 -16.88
N GLY A 25 11.34 2.85 -16.75
CA GLY A 25 11.87 3.93 -17.58
C GLY A 25 11.01 5.18 -17.44
N ASP A 26 10.42 5.64 -18.54
CA ASP A 26 9.53 6.82 -18.55
C ASP A 26 8.07 6.51 -18.19
N PHE A 27 7.69 5.23 -18.05
CA PHE A 27 6.32 4.84 -17.73
C PHE A 27 6.07 4.81 -16.21
N HIS A 28 5.12 5.63 -15.74
CA HIS A 28 4.73 5.71 -14.33
C HIS A 28 3.71 4.61 -13.98
N ALA A 29 4.21 3.50 -13.46
CA ALA A 29 3.43 2.27 -13.26
C ALA A 29 2.60 2.26 -11.96
N LEU A 30 3.10 2.84 -10.88
CA LEU A 30 2.34 3.03 -9.63
C LEU A 30 2.50 4.48 -9.18
N THR A 31 1.40 5.17 -8.88
CA THR A 31 1.41 6.60 -8.54
C THR A 31 0.80 6.83 -7.16
N GLY A 32 1.56 7.47 -6.27
CA GLY A 32 1.09 7.94 -4.97
C GLY A 32 0.42 6.87 -4.11
N LEU A 33 0.96 5.64 -4.09
CA LEU A 33 0.42 4.53 -3.33
C LEU A 33 0.68 4.73 -1.83
N ASP A 34 -0.41 4.69 -1.07
CA ASP A 34 -0.39 4.59 0.39
C ASP A 34 -0.87 3.20 0.80
N LEU A 35 -0.08 2.49 1.62
CA LEU A 35 -0.37 1.13 2.02
C LEU A 35 0.17 0.83 3.41
N ASN A 36 -0.64 0.13 4.20
CA ASN A 36 -0.24 -0.52 5.44
C ASN A 36 -0.50 -2.02 5.32
N ILE A 37 0.50 -2.85 5.62
CA ILE A 37 0.38 -4.31 5.68
C ILE A 37 0.46 -4.73 7.15
N ALA A 38 -0.57 -5.41 7.64
CA ALA A 38 -0.64 -5.83 9.04
C ALA A 38 0.41 -6.88 9.38
N LYS A 39 0.91 -6.84 10.62
CA LYS A 39 1.80 -7.87 11.16
C LYS A 39 1.06 -9.21 11.24
N ASN A 40 1.73 -10.30 10.87
CA ASN A 40 1.22 -11.68 10.96
C ASN A 40 -0.12 -11.91 10.22
N ALA A 41 -0.38 -11.15 9.15
CA ALA A 41 -1.59 -11.27 8.34
C ALA A 41 -1.23 -11.56 6.88
N ILE A 42 -2.13 -12.24 6.17
CA ILE A 42 -2.01 -12.43 4.72
C ILE A 42 -2.63 -11.21 4.03
N THR A 43 -1.83 -10.55 3.19
CA THR A 43 -2.30 -9.45 2.33
C THR A 43 -2.17 -9.88 0.88
N SER A 44 -3.30 -9.94 0.19
CA SER A 44 -3.35 -10.27 -1.24
C SER A 44 -3.53 -9.01 -2.05
N PHE A 45 -2.71 -8.84 -3.08
CA PHE A 45 -2.89 -7.82 -4.11
C PHE A 45 -3.68 -8.44 -5.26
N ILE A 46 -4.78 -7.80 -5.63
CA ILE A 46 -5.61 -8.17 -6.77
C ILE A 46 -5.66 -6.97 -7.72
N GLY A 47 -5.49 -7.23 -9.00
CA GLY A 47 -5.38 -6.21 -10.06
C GLY A 47 -5.67 -6.82 -11.41
#